data_AF-A0A401UDF6-F1
#
_entry.id   AF-A0A401UDF6-F1
#
_cell.length_a   1.000
_cell.length_b   1.000
_cell.length_c   1.000
_cell.angle_alpha   90.00
_cell.angle_beta   90.00
_cell.angle_gamma   90.00
#
_symmetry.space_group_name_H-M   'P 1'
#
loop_
_entity.id
_entity.type
_entity.pdbx_description
1 polymer ?
#
loop_
_entity_poly.entity_id
_entity_poly.type
_entity_poly.pdbx_seq_one_letter_code
_entity_poly.pdbx_strand_id
1 'polypeptide(L)'
;MKIKQLIILSLAFVLPISIFIFLKTMGKNEFAVEPFYQQGVIEVSSECGPQYQTPYAVPQNVLIDISWNENDSLTLYIFDAETEMTGEVSRRMGEKLATDELSAYVLTSDSSEVLKQHALPVLVKDVVTLDQLMECMLIMEKGKNAVLLDKQRRIRGYYDLADREELDRLAVELTIILKKY
;
A
#
# COMPACT_ATOMS: atom_id res chain seq x y z
N MET A 1 39.77 -5.59 47.97
CA MET A 1 38.40 -6.17 47.91
C MET A 1 37.29 -5.12 47.77
N LYS A 2 37.35 -3.95 48.42
CA LYS A 2 36.26 -2.93 48.39
C LYS A 2 35.97 -2.31 47.01
N ILE A 3 36.97 -2.17 46.15
CA ILE A 3 36.79 -1.57 44.81
C ILE A 3 35.95 -2.45 43.88
N LYS A 4 36.13 -3.78 43.90
CA LYS A 4 35.30 -4.69 43.10
C LYS A 4 33.83 -4.66 43.54
N GLN A 5 33.58 -4.55 44.85
CA GLN A 5 32.23 -4.43 45.42
C GLN A 5 31.58 -3.10 45.02
N LEU A 6 32.34 -2.01 45.02
CA LEU A 6 31.87 -0.69 44.56
C LEU A 6 31.53 -0.70 43.06
N ILE A 7 32.34 -1.37 42.23
CA ILE A 7 32.11 -1.49 40.78
C ILE A 7 30.83 -2.31 40.50
N ILE A 8 30.66 -3.45 41.17
CA ILE A 8 29.47 -4.29 40.98
C ILE A 8 28.20 -3.54 41.41
N LEU A 9 28.26 -2.81 42.52
CA LEU A 9 27.13 -2.03 43.02
C LEU A 9 26.77 -0.86 42.08
N SER A 10 27.78 -0.15 41.56
CA SER A 10 27.59 0.91 40.58
C SER A 10 26.97 0.37 39.29
N LEU A 11 27.51 -0.74 38.76
CA LEU A 11 27.04 -1.37 37.54
C LEU A 11 25.59 -1.86 37.67
N ALA A 12 25.20 -2.39 38.83
CA ALA A 12 23.83 -2.83 39.11
C ALA A 12 22.80 -1.69 39.03
N PHE A 13 23.23 -0.43 39.25
CA PHE A 13 22.37 0.74 39.19
C PHE A 13 22.44 1.44 37.82
N VAL A 14 23.62 1.52 37.22
CA VAL A 14 23.83 2.17 35.91
C VAL A 14 23.21 1.36 34.78
N LEU A 15 23.31 0.04 34.81
CA LEU A 15 22.78 -0.85 33.77
C LEU A 15 21.26 -0.70 33.55
N PRO A 16 20.38 -0.75 34.56
CA PRO A 16 18.94 -0.57 34.34
C PRO A 16 18.60 0.85 33.86
N ILE A 17 19.32 1.88 34.34
CA ILE A 17 19.11 3.27 33.90
C ILE A 17 19.51 3.44 32.43
N SER A 18 20.65 2.87 32.01
CA SER A 18 21.10 2.96 30.63
C SER A 18 20.17 2.19 29.68
N ILE A 19 19.67 1.02 30.09
CA ILE A 19 18.65 0.28 29.34
C ILE A 19 17.37 1.13 29.21
N PHE A 20 16.90 1.75 30.29
CA PHE A 20 15.71 2.61 30.25
C PHE A 20 15.89 3.80 29.30
N ILE A 21 17.03 4.49 29.37
CA ILE A 21 17.32 5.61 28.47
C ILE A 21 17.40 5.12 27.03
N PHE A 22 18.10 4.02 26.76
CA PHE A 22 18.22 3.42 25.43
C PHE A 22 16.85 3.08 24.84
N LEU A 23 15.99 2.39 25.60
CA LEU A 23 14.64 2.07 25.15
C LEU A 23 13.80 3.34 24.93
N LYS A 24 13.96 4.38 25.75
CA LYS A 24 13.22 5.64 25.61
C LYS A 24 13.68 6.48 24.42
N THR A 25 14.97 6.47 24.07
CA THR A 25 15.50 7.26 22.95
C THR A 25 15.42 6.52 21.62
N MET A 26 15.66 5.20 21.63
CA MET A 26 15.70 4.37 20.42
C MET A 26 14.38 3.65 20.14
N GLY A 27 13.44 3.62 21.10
CA GLY A 27 12.13 2.98 20.96
C GLY A 27 11.10 3.77 20.15
N LYS A 28 11.53 4.57 19.18
CA LYS A 28 10.63 5.11 18.16
C LYS A 28 10.52 4.06 17.06
N ASN A 29 9.43 3.31 17.04
CA ASN A 29 9.17 2.36 15.95
C ASN A 29 8.92 3.16 14.66
N GLU A 30 9.94 3.27 13.82
CA GLU A 30 9.79 3.74 12.45
C GLU A 30 9.26 2.58 11.61
N PHE A 31 7.94 2.50 11.47
CA PHE A 31 7.34 1.57 10.53
C PHE A 31 7.53 2.12 9.12
N ALA A 32 8.29 1.40 8.29
CA ALA A 32 8.46 1.69 6.88
C ALA A 32 7.74 0.61 6.05
N VAL A 33 6.70 1.00 5.32
CA VAL A 33 6.05 0.12 4.35
C VAL A 33 6.87 0.13 3.07
N GLU A 34 7.71 -0.88 2.90
CA GLU A 34 8.59 -1.01 1.73
C GLU A 34 7.79 -1.31 0.46
N PRO A 35 8.12 -0.68 -0.68
CA PRO A 35 7.56 -1.07 -1.97
C PRO A 35 7.87 -2.53 -2.31
N PHE A 36 6.95 -3.17 -3.03
CA PHE A 36 7.10 -4.56 -3.48
C PHE A 36 8.08 -4.67 -4.64
N TYR A 37 8.61 -5.89 -4.84
CA TYR A 37 9.47 -6.27 -5.98
C TYR A 37 10.74 -5.43 -6.18
N GLN A 38 11.33 -4.93 -5.09
CA GLN A 38 12.63 -4.24 -5.15
C GLN A 38 13.75 -5.16 -5.62
N GLN A 39 13.68 -6.43 -5.24
CA GLN A 39 14.67 -7.47 -5.58
C GLN A 39 14.24 -8.30 -6.81
N GLY A 40 13.16 -7.87 -7.48
CA GLY A 40 12.57 -8.56 -8.62
C GLY A 40 11.30 -9.35 -8.30
N VAL A 41 10.76 -9.95 -9.35
CA VAL A 41 9.48 -10.65 -9.33
C VAL A 41 9.76 -12.15 -9.47
N ILE A 42 9.38 -12.94 -8.47
CA ILE A 42 9.78 -14.35 -8.35
C ILE A 42 8.69 -15.29 -8.90
N GLU A 43 7.42 -14.90 -8.77
CA GLU A 43 6.28 -15.73 -9.19
C GLU A 43 5.26 -14.87 -9.94
N VAL A 44 5.14 -15.10 -11.25
CA VAL A 44 4.06 -14.53 -12.07
C VAL A 44 3.45 -15.66 -12.89
N SER A 45 2.16 -15.52 -13.23
CA SER A 45 1.47 -16.40 -14.17
C SER A 45 2.32 -16.65 -15.42
N SER A 46 2.38 -17.91 -15.87
CA SER A 46 3.14 -18.33 -17.06
C SER A 46 2.67 -17.67 -18.36
N GLU A 47 1.52 -16.99 -18.32
CA GLU A 47 0.93 -16.26 -19.45
C GLU A 47 1.51 -14.85 -19.61
N CYS A 48 2.26 -14.35 -18.62
CA CYS A 48 2.88 -13.05 -18.68
C CYS A 48 4.26 -13.11 -19.39
N GLY A 49 4.54 -12.12 -20.24
CA GLY A 49 5.73 -12.07 -21.08
C GLY A 49 7.06 -12.08 -20.30
N PRO A 50 8.20 -12.39 -20.97
CA PRO A 50 9.43 -12.68 -20.29
C PRO A 50 10.16 -11.38 -19.89
N GLN A 51 10.23 -11.17 -18.58
CA GLN A 51 11.16 -10.32 -17.82
C GLN A 51 10.66 -8.94 -17.38
N TYR A 52 10.46 -8.84 -16.06
CA TYR A 52 10.24 -7.61 -15.32
C TYR A 52 11.57 -6.92 -15.01
N GLN A 53 11.61 -5.59 -15.15
CA GLN A 53 12.76 -4.81 -14.71
C GLN A 53 12.86 -4.80 -13.18
N THR A 54 14.07 -4.75 -12.63
CA THR A 54 14.33 -4.70 -11.19
C THR A 54 15.05 -3.39 -10.81
N PRO A 55 14.53 -2.58 -9.87
CA PRO A 55 13.28 -2.75 -9.16
C PRO A 55 12.08 -2.58 -10.09
N TYR A 56 11.00 -3.32 -9.83
CA TYR A 56 9.82 -3.25 -10.68
C TYR A 56 9.10 -1.91 -10.52
N ALA A 57 8.68 -1.36 -11.66
CA ALA A 57 7.84 -0.18 -11.73
C ALA A 57 6.79 -0.40 -12.81
N VAL A 58 5.57 0.01 -12.54
CA VAL A 58 4.46 -0.13 -13.49
C VAL A 58 4.81 0.62 -14.79
N PRO A 59 4.69 -0.05 -15.95
CA PRO A 59 4.99 0.55 -17.25
C PRO A 59 4.15 1.82 -17.53
N GLN A 60 4.75 2.81 -18.19
CA GLN A 60 4.09 4.10 -18.50
C GLN A 60 2.80 3.95 -19.32
N ASN A 61 2.76 3.03 -20.28
CA ASN A 61 1.55 2.74 -21.05
C ASN A 61 0.39 2.30 -20.16
N VAL A 62 0.67 1.45 -19.16
CA VAL A 62 -0.34 0.99 -18.19
C VAL A 62 -0.84 2.15 -17.33
N LEU A 63 0.05 3.05 -16.91
CA LEU A 63 -0.30 4.20 -16.09
C LEU A 63 -1.22 5.19 -16.81
N ILE A 64 -0.97 5.42 -18.10
CA ILE A 64 -1.89 6.19 -18.96
C ILE A 64 -3.26 5.51 -19.00
N ASP A 65 -3.27 4.18 -19.15
CA ASP A 65 -4.51 3.41 -19.21
C ASP A 65 -5.29 3.45 -17.90
N ILE A 66 -4.65 3.53 -16.73
CA ILE A 66 -5.35 3.64 -15.43
C ILE A 66 -5.46 5.09 -14.92
N SER A 67 -5.23 6.09 -15.78
CA SER A 67 -5.36 7.52 -15.42
C SER A 67 -4.53 7.92 -14.19
N TRP A 68 -3.34 7.34 -14.05
CA TRP A 68 -2.41 7.68 -12.97
C TRP A 68 -1.87 9.11 -13.14
N ASN A 69 -1.76 9.84 -12.03
CA ASN A 69 -1.30 11.22 -12.00
C ASN A 69 0.00 11.33 -11.19
N GLU A 70 1.01 11.98 -11.78
CA GLU A 70 2.32 12.18 -11.16
C GLU A 70 2.32 13.13 -9.95
N ASN A 71 1.26 13.92 -9.80
CA ASN A 71 1.08 14.81 -8.65
C ASN A 71 0.57 14.07 -7.41
N ASP A 72 -0.03 12.89 -7.58
CA ASP A 72 -0.61 12.14 -6.48
C ASP A 72 0.52 11.41 -5.72
N SER A 73 0.58 11.59 -4.40
CA SER A 73 1.61 10.89 -3.60
C SER A 73 1.34 9.39 -3.56
N LEU A 74 0.06 9.01 -3.51
CA LEU A 74 -0.45 7.65 -3.54
C LEU A 74 -1.71 7.55 -4.39
N THR A 75 -1.89 6.43 -5.06
CA THR A 75 -3.09 6.13 -5.83
C THR A 75 -3.58 4.71 -5.54
N LEU A 76 -4.83 4.58 -5.08
CA LEU A 76 -5.49 3.31 -4.84
C LEU A 76 -6.36 2.94 -6.05
N TYR A 77 -6.14 1.76 -6.62
CA TYR A 77 -6.98 1.21 -7.68
C TYR A 77 -7.76 0.02 -7.14
N ILE A 78 -9.08 0.04 -7.32
CA ILE A 78 -10.00 -1.01 -6.87
C ILE A 78 -10.63 -1.65 -8.09
N PHE A 79 -10.57 -2.97 -8.20
CA PHE A 79 -11.03 -3.74 -9.34
C PHE A 79 -12.40 -4.35 -9.05
N ASP A 80 -13.30 -4.23 -10.02
CA ASP A 80 -14.64 -4.85 -10.00
C ASP A 80 -15.39 -4.61 -8.69
N ALA A 81 -15.40 -3.34 -8.26
CA ALA A 81 -15.91 -2.99 -6.95
C ALA A 81 -17.43 -2.86 -6.95
N GLU A 82 -18.08 -3.47 -5.96
CA GLU A 82 -19.49 -3.22 -5.67
C GLU A 82 -19.71 -1.85 -5.01
N THR A 83 -20.87 -1.25 -5.25
CA THR A 83 -21.23 0.07 -4.70
C THR A 83 -21.10 0.13 -3.18
N GLU A 84 -21.54 -0.90 -2.45
CA GLU A 84 -21.46 -0.96 -0.99
C GLU A 84 -20.01 -0.93 -0.50
N MET A 85 -19.14 -1.72 -1.13
CA MET A 85 -17.71 -1.76 -0.81
C MET A 85 -17.07 -0.39 -1.01
N THR A 86 -17.34 0.27 -2.14
CA THR A 86 -16.77 1.61 -2.39
C THR A 86 -17.27 2.66 -1.41
N GLY A 87 -18.51 2.55 -0.94
CA GLY A 87 -19.07 3.40 0.11
C GLY A 87 -18.38 3.19 1.46
N GLU A 88 -18.07 1.94 1.82
CA GLU A 88 -17.34 1.64 3.06
C GLU A 88 -15.89 2.14 2.99
N VAL A 89 -15.22 1.91 1.86
CA VAL A 89 -13.87 2.42 1.54
C VAL A 89 -13.85 3.95 1.65
N SER A 90 -14.79 4.64 1.00
CA SER A 90 -14.88 6.10 1.07
C SER A 90 -15.22 6.60 2.47
N ARG A 91 -16.02 5.86 3.25
CA ARG A 91 -16.40 6.23 4.62
C ARG A 91 -15.23 6.07 5.58
N ARG A 92 -14.50 4.95 5.52
CA ARG A 92 -13.35 4.69 6.39
C ARG A 92 -12.14 5.54 6.04
N MET A 93 -11.96 5.82 4.76
CA MET A 93 -10.81 6.57 4.28
C MET A 93 -11.16 8.00 3.87
N GLY A 94 -12.38 8.48 4.13
CA GLY A 94 -12.87 9.76 3.61
C GLY A 94 -12.00 10.96 3.97
N GLU A 95 -11.53 11.04 5.22
CA GLU A 95 -10.60 12.10 5.65
C GLU A 95 -9.24 12.03 4.94
N LYS A 96 -8.81 10.86 4.50
CA LYS A 96 -7.53 10.64 3.82
C LYS A 96 -7.64 10.80 2.30
N LEU A 97 -8.73 10.30 1.73
CA LEU A 97 -9.08 10.44 0.31
C LEU A 97 -9.43 11.88 -0.07
N ALA A 98 -9.89 12.69 0.90
CA ALA A 98 -10.14 14.11 0.68
C ALA A 98 -8.85 14.96 0.66
N THR A 99 -7.66 14.36 0.80
CA THR A 99 -6.39 15.09 0.72
C THR A 99 -5.80 14.99 -0.68
N ASP A 100 -5.17 16.07 -1.14
CA ASP A 100 -4.48 16.12 -2.44
C ASP A 100 -3.32 15.10 -2.57
N GLU A 101 -3.02 14.34 -1.51
CA GLU A 101 -1.95 13.33 -1.47
C GLU A 101 -2.42 11.92 -1.86
N LEU A 102 -3.72 11.62 -1.84
CA LEU A 102 -4.25 10.28 -2.10
C LEU A 102 -5.46 10.32 -3.05
N SER A 103 -5.29 9.72 -4.23
CA SER A 103 -6.39 9.45 -5.16
C SER A 103 -6.86 8.01 -5.07
N ALA A 104 -8.14 7.75 -5.35
CA ALA A 104 -8.67 6.39 -5.47
C ALA A 104 -9.60 6.28 -6.68
N TYR A 105 -9.47 5.19 -7.44
CA TYR A 105 -10.25 4.91 -8.65
C TYR A 105 -10.80 3.49 -8.62
N VAL A 106 -11.99 3.31 -9.19
CA VAL A 106 -12.58 2.00 -9.45
C VAL A 106 -12.33 1.65 -10.92
N LEU A 107 -11.72 0.50 -11.20
CA LEU A 107 -11.51 -0.04 -12.54
C LEU A 107 -12.51 -1.17 -12.77
N THR A 108 -13.30 -1.07 -13.84
CA THR A 108 -14.28 -2.11 -14.21
C THR A 108 -14.33 -2.28 -15.72
N SER A 109 -14.63 -3.51 -16.16
CA SER A 109 -14.93 -3.84 -17.55
C SER A 109 -16.41 -3.73 -17.88
N ASP A 110 -17.29 -3.58 -16.88
CA ASP A 110 -18.73 -3.48 -17.10
C ASP A 110 -19.12 -2.03 -17.39
N SER A 111 -19.45 -1.75 -18.65
CA SER A 111 -19.91 -0.44 -19.10
C SER A 111 -21.38 -0.17 -18.77
N SER A 112 -22.12 -1.15 -18.21
CA SER A 112 -23.55 -1.04 -17.96
C SER A 112 -23.85 -0.47 -16.56
N GLU A 113 -24.23 0.81 -16.52
CA GLU A 113 -25.14 1.40 -15.53
C GLU A 113 -24.78 1.42 -14.02
N VAL A 114 -23.50 1.43 -13.60
CA VAL A 114 -23.15 1.77 -12.19
C VAL A 114 -22.37 3.11 -12.04
N LEU A 115 -22.28 3.88 -13.12
CA LEU A 115 -21.53 5.15 -13.21
C LEU A 115 -22.10 6.36 -12.44
N LYS A 116 -23.04 6.20 -11.49
CA LYS A 116 -23.60 7.34 -10.72
C LYS A 116 -23.74 7.16 -9.22
N GLN A 117 -23.52 5.96 -8.67
CA GLN A 117 -23.73 5.71 -7.23
C GLN A 117 -22.47 5.29 -6.48
N HIS A 118 -21.34 5.15 -7.19
CA HIS A 118 -20.06 4.93 -6.56
C HIS A 118 -19.59 6.20 -5.86
N ALA A 119 -19.10 6.06 -4.63
CA ALA A 119 -18.49 7.16 -3.88
C ALA A 119 -17.10 7.55 -4.41
N LEU A 120 -16.55 6.78 -5.35
CA LEU A 120 -15.24 6.96 -5.97
C LEU A 120 -15.37 7.10 -7.50
N PRO A 121 -14.46 7.82 -8.16
CA PRO A 121 -14.44 7.91 -9.62
C PRO A 121 -14.21 6.54 -10.26
N VAL A 122 -15.05 6.22 -11.26
CA VAL A 122 -15.03 4.95 -11.98
C VAL A 122 -14.39 5.14 -13.36
N LEU A 123 -13.48 4.23 -13.70
CA LEU A 123 -12.77 4.16 -14.97
C LEU A 123 -13.18 2.86 -15.67
N VAL A 124 -13.96 2.99 -16.75
CA VAL A 124 -14.34 1.86 -17.61
C VAL A 124 -13.24 1.61 -18.63
N LYS A 125 -12.77 0.37 -18.77
CA LYS A 125 -11.66 0.02 -19.67
C LYS A 125 -11.99 -1.18 -20.55
N ASP A 126 -11.89 -0.95 -21.87
CA ASP A 126 -12.30 -1.91 -22.91
C ASP A 126 -11.13 -2.63 -23.62
N VAL A 127 -9.86 -2.25 -23.40
CA VAL A 127 -8.77 -2.57 -24.34
C VAL A 127 -7.63 -3.43 -23.75
N VAL A 128 -7.60 -3.64 -22.44
CA VAL A 128 -6.80 -4.67 -21.78
C VAL A 128 -7.77 -5.47 -20.93
N THR A 129 -7.80 -6.79 -21.06
CA THR A 129 -8.62 -7.60 -20.15
C THR A 129 -8.18 -7.27 -18.73
N LEU A 130 -9.13 -6.91 -17.86
CA LEU A 130 -8.83 -6.48 -16.49
C LEU A 130 -7.90 -7.51 -15.80
N ASP A 131 -8.11 -8.78 -16.12
CA ASP A 131 -7.29 -9.91 -15.71
C ASP A 131 -5.82 -9.79 -16.12
N GLN A 132 -5.53 -9.47 -17.39
CA GLN A 132 -4.13 -9.26 -17.85
C GLN A 132 -3.48 -8.05 -17.18
N LEU A 133 -4.24 -6.99 -16.92
CA LEU A 133 -3.75 -5.83 -16.18
C LEU A 133 -3.40 -6.24 -14.73
N MET A 134 -4.31 -6.93 -14.06
CA MET A 134 -4.14 -7.39 -12.68
C MET A 134 -2.98 -8.38 -12.54
N GLU A 135 -2.92 -9.41 -13.39
CA GLU A 135 -1.93 -10.49 -13.29
C GLU A 135 -0.55 -10.10 -13.84
N CYS A 136 -0.49 -9.44 -15.00
CA CYS A 136 0.79 -9.22 -15.67
C CYS A 136 1.42 -7.87 -15.40
N MET A 137 0.63 -6.81 -15.22
CA MET A 137 1.17 -5.46 -15.08
C MET A 137 1.16 -4.99 -13.62
N LEU A 138 0.14 -5.40 -12.86
CA LEU A 138 0.03 -5.07 -11.44
C LEU A 138 0.48 -6.22 -10.54
N ILE A 139 0.70 -7.41 -11.10
CA ILE A 139 1.25 -8.59 -10.42
C ILE A 139 0.47 -8.90 -9.14
N MET A 140 -0.86 -8.73 -9.21
CA MET A 140 -1.72 -8.84 -8.04
C MET A 140 -1.80 -10.27 -7.54
N GLU A 141 -1.76 -10.43 -6.22
CA GLU A 141 -2.00 -11.71 -5.57
C GLU A 141 -3.45 -12.16 -5.77
N LYS A 142 -3.65 -13.48 -5.87
CA LYS A 142 -4.98 -14.07 -6.00
C LYS A 142 -5.87 -13.69 -4.82
N GLY A 143 -7.12 -13.31 -5.11
CA GLY A 143 -8.10 -12.91 -4.11
C GLY A 143 -7.96 -11.46 -3.63
N LYS A 144 -7.01 -10.68 -4.17
CA LYS A 144 -6.91 -9.25 -3.92
C LYS A 144 -7.68 -8.48 -4.98
N ASN A 145 -8.42 -7.46 -4.58
CA ASN A 145 -9.23 -6.61 -5.45
C ASN A 145 -8.80 -5.14 -5.42
N ALA A 146 -7.70 -4.81 -4.74
CA ALA A 146 -7.12 -3.47 -4.80
C ALA A 146 -5.59 -3.48 -4.79
N VAL A 147 -5.01 -2.49 -5.46
CA VAL A 147 -3.57 -2.23 -5.47
C VAL A 147 -3.29 -0.77 -5.11
N LEU A 148 -2.27 -0.56 -4.28
CA LEU A 148 -1.78 0.77 -3.93
C LEU A 148 -0.49 1.07 -4.70
N LEU A 149 -0.47 2.18 -5.45
CA LEU A 149 0.70 2.68 -6.17
C LEU A 149 1.23 3.95 -5.53
N ASP A 150 2.54 4.15 -5.55
CA ASP A 150 3.16 5.42 -5.18
C ASP A 150 3.53 6.29 -6.38
N LYS A 151 3.92 7.54 -6.09
CA LYS A 151 4.38 8.51 -7.10
C LYS A 151 5.59 8.04 -7.94
N GLN A 152 6.33 7.01 -7.51
CA GLN A 152 7.42 6.41 -8.27
C GLN A 152 6.96 5.23 -9.14
N ARG A 153 5.64 5.02 -9.29
CA ARG A 153 5.05 3.91 -10.05
C ARG A 153 5.31 2.55 -9.43
N ARG A 154 5.61 2.51 -8.13
CA ARG A 154 5.90 1.28 -7.41
C ARG A 154 4.66 0.81 -6.68
N ILE A 155 4.51 -0.51 -6.63
CA ILE A 155 3.44 -1.15 -5.87
C ILE A 155 3.80 -1.11 -4.39
N ARG A 156 2.87 -0.66 -3.55
CA ARG A 156 3.02 -0.53 -2.09
C ARG A 156 2.24 -1.58 -1.32
N GLY A 157 1.27 -2.22 -1.93
CA GLY A 157 0.53 -3.33 -1.33
C GLY A 157 -0.67 -3.76 -2.16
N TYR A 158 -1.17 -4.96 -1.83
CA TYR A 158 -2.41 -5.52 -2.35
C TYR A 158 -3.40 -5.75 -1.22
N TYR A 159 -4.69 -5.57 -1.50
CA TYR A 159 -5.72 -5.65 -0.48
C TYR A 159 -6.95 -6.35 -1.02
N ASP A 160 -7.64 -7.06 -0.13
CA ASP A 160 -9.01 -7.49 -0.35
C ASP A 160 -9.92 -6.55 0.44
N LEU A 161 -10.55 -5.59 -0.23
CA LEU A 161 -11.38 -4.58 0.41
C LEU A 161 -12.75 -5.13 0.85
N ALA A 162 -13.10 -6.36 0.49
CA ALA A 162 -14.24 -7.06 1.07
C ALA A 162 -13.91 -7.58 2.49
N ASP A 163 -12.63 -7.82 2.77
CA ASP A 163 -12.16 -8.14 4.12
C ASP A 163 -11.93 -6.87 4.94
N ARG A 164 -12.64 -6.78 6.06
CA ARG A 164 -12.54 -5.67 7.01
C ARG A 164 -11.12 -5.53 7.59
N GLU A 165 -10.43 -6.64 7.86
CA GLU A 165 -9.09 -6.60 8.45
C GLU A 165 -8.08 -6.02 7.45
N GLU A 166 -8.18 -6.39 6.17
CA GLU A 166 -7.36 -5.84 5.10
C GLU A 166 -7.65 -4.35 4.85
N LEU A 167 -8.92 -3.93 4.95
CA LEU A 167 -9.29 -2.52 4.86
C LEU A 167 -8.72 -1.70 6.02
N ASP A 168 -8.73 -2.24 7.24
CA ASP A 168 -8.11 -1.61 8.41
C ASP A 168 -6.58 -1.57 8.27
N ARG A 169 -5.97 -2.62 7.73
CA ARG A 169 -4.52 -2.64 7.39
C ARG A 169 -4.16 -1.55 6.39
N LEU A 170 -4.92 -1.44 5.29
CA LEU A 170 -4.74 -0.37 4.30
C LEU A 170 -4.79 1.01 4.96
N ALA A 171 -5.81 1.25 5.80
CA ALA A 171 -5.96 2.52 6.48
C ALA A 171 -4.74 2.84 7.36
N VAL A 172 -4.18 1.87 8.07
CA VAL A 172 -2.95 2.02 8.86
C VAL A 172 -1.75 2.33 7.96
N GLU A 173 -1.52 1.53 6.91
CA GLU A 173 -0.39 1.72 5.98
C GLU A 173 -0.42 3.09 5.30
N LEU A 174 -1.60 3.59 4.93
CA LEU A 174 -1.75 4.95 4.40
C LEU A 174 -1.31 6.02 5.41
N THR A 175 -1.65 5.88 6.70
CA THR A 175 -1.16 6.81 7.75
C THR A 175 0.36 6.80 7.82
N ILE A 176 0.93 5.59 7.78
CA ILE A 176 2.37 5.37 7.88
C ILE A 176 3.10 6.02 6.69
N ILE A 177 2.63 5.75 5.47
CA ILE A 177 3.28 6.20 4.24
C ILE A 177 3.12 7.72 4.07
N LEU A 178 1.93 8.27 4.36
CA LEU A 178 1.67 9.72 4.33
C LEU A 178 2.26 10.45 5.54
N LYS A 179 2.96 9.74 6.44
CA LYS A 179 3.61 10.29 7.63
C LYS A 179 2.68 11.14 8.52
N LYS A 180 1.40 10.78 8.60
CA LYS A 180 0.39 11.46 9.44
C LYS A 180 0.45 10.97 10.90
N TYR A 181 1.65 10.91 11.47
CA TYR A 181 1.94 10.46 12.85
C TYR A 181 1.88 11.60 13.87
#